data_AF-A0A0N4Z5F2-F1
#
_entry.id   AF-A0A0N4Z5F2-F1
#
_cell.length_a   1.000
_cell.length_b   1.000
_cell.length_c   1.000
_cell.angle_alpha   90.00
_cell.angle_beta   90.00
_cell.angle_gamma   90.00
#
_symmetry.space_group_name_H-M   'P 1'
#
loop_
_entity.id
_entity.type
_entity.pdbx_description
1 polymer ?
#
loop_
_entity_poly.entity_id
_entity_poly.type
_entity_poly.pdbx_seq_one_letter_code
_entity_poly.pdbx_strand_id
1 'polypeptide(L)'
;MSFRLWEKDTWNTKISFTKLENKNDCTSFNISYDYDSIMNFQRHIMYGDEEIFSEVNNINPFNRMSGQRPKVSFNDLKLLNLYYSSNEYSNSNIICRNERY
;
A
#
# COMPACT_ATOMS: atom_id res chain seq x y z
N MET A 1 4.60 -12.62 -1.02
CA MET A 1 5.30 -11.45 -0.44
C MET A 1 5.16 -11.55 1.07
N SER A 2 6.27 -11.80 1.77
CA SER A 2 6.32 -11.88 3.23
C SER A 2 6.92 -10.56 3.72
N PHE A 3 6.30 -9.94 4.72
CA PHE A 3 6.91 -8.89 5.52
C PHE A 3 7.41 -9.57 6.80
N ARG A 4 8.68 -9.39 7.17
CA ARG A 4 9.14 -9.75 8.51
C ARG A 4 8.84 -8.58 9.42
N LEU A 5 7.76 -8.69 10.17
CA LEU A 5 7.49 -7.82 11.30
C LEU A 5 8.15 -8.46 12.52
N TRP A 6 8.94 -7.69 13.26
CA TRP A 6 9.21 -8.02 14.65
C TRP A 6 7.94 -7.64 15.41
N GLU A 7 7.02 -8.60 15.59
CA GLU A 7 5.88 -8.39 16.49
C GLU A 7 6.41 -8.14 17.90
N LYS A 8 6.16 -6.94 18.42
CA LYS A 8 6.24 -6.67 19.87
C LYS A 8 4.93 -6.01 20.28
N ASP A 9 4.13 -6.76 21.02
CA ASP A 9 2.90 -6.30 21.63
C ASP A 9 3.23 -5.36 22.79
N THR A 10 3.02 -4.06 22.63
CA THR A 10 3.02 -3.10 23.75
C THR A 10 1.63 -2.52 23.96
N TRP A 11 1.22 -2.48 25.23
CA TRP A 11 -0.14 -2.30 25.68
C TRP A 11 -0.61 -0.83 25.54
N ASN A 12 -1.75 -0.64 24.86
CA ASN A 12 -2.64 0.54 24.82
C ASN A 12 -2.73 1.43 23.56
N THR A 13 -2.04 1.13 22.46
CA THR A 13 -2.51 1.52 21.11
C THR A 13 -1.90 0.61 20.06
N LYS A 14 -2.67 -0.34 19.54
CA LYS A 14 -2.17 -1.34 18.59
C LYS A 14 -2.04 -0.72 17.21
N ILE A 15 -0.83 -0.33 16.78
CA ILE A 15 -0.55 -0.22 15.34
C ILE A 15 -0.63 -1.64 14.80
N SER A 16 -1.82 -2.02 14.35
CA SER A 16 -2.09 -3.38 13.90
C SER A 16 -1.62 -3.53 12.47
N PHE A 17 -0.46 -4.15 12.28
CA PHE A 17 -0.04 -4.65 10.97
C PHE A 17 -0.78 -5.96 10.65
N THR A 18 -2.10 -5.93 10.70
CA THR A 18 -2.93 -7.09 10.41
C THR A 18 -3.25 -7.10 8.93
N LYS A 19 -2.88 -8.19 8.27
CA LYS A 19 -3.32 -8.42 6.90
C LYS A 19 -4.84 -8.57 6.91
N LEU A 20 -5.53 -7.84 6.03
CA LEU A 20 -6.95 -8.09 5.77
C LEU A 20 -7.08 -9.50 5.19
N GLU A 21 -7.72 -10.40 5.94
CA GLU A 21 -7.90 -11.81 5.54
C GLU A 21 -9.18 -12.01 4.72
N ASN A 22 -10.19 -11.18 4.95
CA ASN A 22 -11.46 -11.25 4.26
C ASN A 22 -11.38 -10.62 2.87
N LYS A 23 -11.47 -11.46 1.84
CA LYS A 23 -11.42 -11.04 0.42
C LYS A 23 -12.61 -10.19 -0.01
N ASN A 24 -13.69 -10.14 0.77
CA ASN A 24 -14.84 -9.29 0.47
C ASN A 24 -14.63 -7.83 0.92
N ASP A 25 -13.67 -7.59 1.82
CA ASP A 25 -13.40 -6.26 2.38
C ASP A 25 -12.33 -5.51 1.60
N CYS A 26 -11.62 -6.18 0.69
CA CYS A 26 -10.60 -5.57 -0.15
C CYS A 26 -10.51 -6.21 -1.54
N THR A 27 -10.25 -5.38 -2.55
CA THR A 27 -9.94 -5.81 -3.91
C THR A 27 -8.65 -5.14 -4.37
N SER A 28 -7.78 -5.90 -5.02
CA SER A 28 -6.55 -5.36 -5.61
C SER A 28 -6.73 -4.95 -7.08
N PHE A 29 -7.86 -5.28 -7.70
CA PHE A 29 -8.09 -5.15 -9.14
C PHE A 29 -6.93 -5.72 -10.00
N ASN A 30 -6.27 -6.77 -9.51
CA ASN A 30 -5.08 -7.37 -10.12
C ASN A 30 -3.90 -6.38 -10.32
N ILE A 31 -3.82 -5.31 -9.53
CA ILE A 31 -2.69 -4.39 -9.47
C ILE A 31 -1.66 -4.93 -8.47
N SER A 32 -0.38 -4.86 -8.85
CA SER A 32 0.73 -5.27 -8.00
C SER A 32 0.92 -4.31 -6.82
N TYR A 33 1.55 -4.79 -5.74
CA TYR A 33 1.82 -3.96 -4.56
C TYR A 33 2.70 -2.75 -4.92
N ASP A 34 2.24 -1.55 -4.59
CA ASP A 34 2.95 -0.30 -4.86
C ASP A 34 3.68 0.22 -3.62
N TYR A 35 5.01 0.12 -3.62
CA TYR A 35 5.85 0.64 -2.54
C TYR A 35 5.87 2.18 -2.51
N ASP A 36 5.61 2.85 -3.64
CA ASP A 36 5.50 4.32 -3.75
C ASP A 36 4.10 4.82 -3.39
N SER A 37 3.15 3.94 -3.02
CA SER A 37 1.80 4.35 -2.65
C SER A 37 1.83 5.34 -1.48
N ILE A 38 1.01 6.39 -1.56
CA ILE A 38 0.84 7.33 -0.45
C ILE A 38 0.27 6.65 0.81
N MET A 39 -0.41 5.53 0.62
CA MET A 39 -0.98 4.70 1.69
C MET A 39 0.04 3.73 2.28
N ASN A 40 1.22 3.57 1.67
CA ASN A 40 2.25 2.69 2.21
C ASN A 40 2.87 3.30 3.48
N PHE A 41 3.13 2.45 4.48
CA PHE A 41 3.73 2.86 5.74
C PHE A 41 5.16 3.33 5.56
N GLN A 42 5.59 4.24 6.43
CA GLN A 42 7.00 4.61 6.51
C GLN A 42 7.84 3.42 6.96
N ARG A 43 9.05 3.33 6.41
CA ARG A 43 10.02 2.30 6.81
C ARG A 43 10.34 2.37 8.29
N HIS A 44 10.41 3.58 8.84
CA HIS A 44 10.82 3.84 10.21
C HIS A 44 9.74 4.68 10.88
N ILE A 45 9.21 4.18 12.00
CA ILE A 45 8.17 4.84 12.78
C ILE A 45 8.61 4.87 14.24
N MET A 46 8.51 6.04 14.87
CA MET A 46 8.65 6.19 16.32
C MET A 46 7.31 5.91 17.00
N TYR A 47 7.30 5.03 17.99
CA TYR A 47 6.14 4.77 18.83
C TYR A 47 6.53 4.90 20.31
N GLY A 48 6.25 6.07 20.89
CA GLY A 48 6.79 6.41 22.21
C GLY A 48 8.31 6.44 22.18
N ASP A 49 8.94 5.65 23.04
CA ASP A 49 10.40 5.48 23.10
C ASP A 49 10.90 4.30 22.23
N GLU A 50 10.03 3.67 21.44
CA GLU A 50 10.35 2.50 20.62
C GLU A 50 10.49 2.84 19.12
N GLU A 51 11.44 2.19 18.47
CA GLU A 51 11.65 2.28 17.02
C GLU A 51 11.11 1.02 16.31
N ILE A 52 10.19 1.22 15.36
CA ILE A 52 9.65 0.16 14.52
C ILE A 52 10.18 0.30 13.10
N PHE A 53 10.74 -0.79 12.58
CA PHE A 53 11.26 -0.87 11.22
C PHE A 53 10.47 -1.87 10.38
N SER A 54 10.05 -1.45 9.19
CA SER A 54 9.46 -2.30 8.15
C SER A 54 10.41 -2.37 6.96
N GLU A 55 10.89 -3.57 6.65
CA GLU A 55 11.82 -3.78 5.55
C GLU A 55 11.22 -4.66 4.45
N VAL A 56 11.36 -4.19 3.22
CA VAL A 56 11.05 -4.93 2.02
C VAL A 56 12.08 -6.04 1.85
N ASN A 57 11.60 -7.28 1.82
CA ASN A 57 12.46 -8.43 1.59
C ASN A 57 13.05 -8.37 0.16
N ASN A 58 14.38 -8.53 0.08
CA ASN A 58 15.17 -8.80 -1.13
C ASN A 58 15.34 -7.68 -2.16
N ILE A 59 14.74 -6.48 -2.01
CA ILE A 59 14.89 -5.38 -2.99
C ILE A 59 15.08 -4.03 -2.29
N ASN A 60 16.34 -3.63 -2.11
CA ASN A 60 16.72 -2.41 -1.38
C ASN A 60 16.11 -1.10 -1.95
N PRO A 61 16.02 -0.89 -3.28
CA PRO A 61 15.39 0.32 -3.82
C PRO A 61 13.98 0.59 -3.30
N PHE A 62 13.19 -0.46 -3.07
CA PHE A 62 11.82 -0.32 -2.56
C PHE A 62 11.76 0.14 -1.10
N ASN A 63 12.79 -0.14 -0.30
CA ASN A 63 12.92 0.43 1.05
C ASN A 63 13.03 1.97 1.04
N ARG A 64 13.47 2.56 -0.07
CA ARG A 64 13.58 4.03 -0.23
C ARG A 64 12.30 4.67 -0.77
N MET A 65 11.40 3.87 -1.36
CA MET A 65 10.13 4.33 -1.92
C MET A 65 9.02 4.32 -0.86
N SER A 66 9.08 3.36 0.07
CA SER A 66 8.11 3.23 1.16
C SER A 66 8.02 4.49 2.03
N GLY A 67 6.80 4.93 2.29
CA GLY A 67 6.54 6.05 3.21
C GLY A 67 6.57 7.43 2.59
N GLN A 68 6.74 7.55 1.27
CA GLN A 68 6.65 8.84 0.61
C GLN A 68 5.26 9.46 0.83
N ARG A 69 5.24 10.79 0.98
CA ARG A 69 4.06 11.63 1.16
C ARG A 69 3.92 12.80 0.15
N PRO A 70 4.96 13.22 -0.61
CA PRO A 70 4.81 14.37 -1.51
C PRO A 70 3.78 14.22 -2.65
N LYS A 71 3.51 12.99 -3.12
CA LYS A 71 2.65 12.79 -4.30
C LYS A 71 1.79 11.54 -4.18
N VAL A 72 0.64 11.56 -4.84
CA VAL A 72 -0.16 10.33 -5.04
C VAL A 72 0.52 9.49 -6.12
N SER A 73 0.65 8.18 -5.91
CA SER A 73 1.26 7.30 -6.92
C SER A 73 0.30 7.07 -8.09
N PHE A 74 0.84 6.64 -9.23
CA PHE A 74 0.01 6.27 -10.37
C PHE A 74 -0.97 5.13 -10.01
N ASN A 75 -0.52 4.13 -9.24
CA ASN A 75 -1.40 3.01 -8.88
C ASN A 75 -2.47 3.40 -7.87
N ASP A 76 -2.21 4.38 -6.99
CA ASP A 76 -3.26 4.93 -6.12
C ASP A 76 -4.40 5.53 -6.95
N LEU A 77 -4.08 6.32 -7.99
CA LEU A 77 -5.07 6.89 -8.90
C LEU A 77 -5.75 5.81 -9.76
N LYS A 78 -5.00 4.83 -10.24
CA LYS A 78 -5.54 3.70 -11.01
C LYS A 78 -6.53 2.88 -10.17
N LEU A 79 -6.21 2.61 -8.91
CA LEU A 79 -7.09 1.91 -7.96
C LEU A 79 -8.39 2.69 -7.73
N LEU A 80 -8.29 3.99 -7.48
CA LEU A 80 -9.47 4.86 -7.33
C LEU A 80 -10.34 4.84 -8.59
N ASN A 81 -9.73 4.99 -9.76
CA ASN A 81 -10.45 4.98 -11.03
C ASN A 81 -11.16 3.64 -11.24
N LEU A 82 -10.50 2.50 -11.00
CA LEU A 82 -11.13 1.18 -11.16
C LEU A 82 -12.26 0.95 -10.15
N TYR A 83 -12.08 1.41 -8.90
CA TYR A 83 -13.09 1.28 -7.86
C TYR A 83 -14.36 2.08 -8.15
N TYR A 84 -14.23 3.33 -8.60
CA TYR A 84 -15.38 4.17 -8.91
C TYR A 84 -15.94 3.93 -10.33
N SER A 85 -15.11 3.52 -11.30
CA SER A 85 -15.57 3.25 -12.68
C SER A 85 -16.38 1.97 -12.81
N SER A 86 -16.24 1.01 -11.88
CA SER A 86 -16.96 -0.27 -11.97
C SER A 86 -18.49 -0.12 -11.88
N ASN A 87 -19.00 1.00 -11.33
CA ASN A 87 -20.44 1.25 -11.20
C ASN A 87 -21.02 2.19 -12.27
N GLU A 88 -20.24 3.12 -12.84
CA GLU A 88 -20.77 4.14 -13.77
C GLU A 88 -20.30 4.01 -15.22
N TYR A 89 -19.25 3.22 -15.49
CA TYR A 89 -18.56 3.22 -16.79
C TYR A 89 -18.41 1.82 -17.39
N SER A 90 -19.49 1.04 -17.43
CA SER A 90 -19.50 -0.30 -18.05
C SER A 90 -19.14 -0.31 -19.54
N ASN A 91 -19.12 0.85 -20.21
CA ASN A 91 -18.89 0.98 -21.66
C ASN A 91 -17.70 1.85 -22.07
N SER A 92 -16.89 2.39 -21.13
CA SER A 92 -15.68 3.13 -21.52
C SER A 92 -14.46 2.22 -21.47
N ASN A 93 -13.90 1.89 -22.64
CA ASN A 93 -12.57 1.29 -22.72
C ASN A 93 -11.53 2.30 -22.25
N ILE A 94 -11.23 2.30 -20.94
CA ILE A 94 -10.12 3.04 -20.38
C ILE A 94 -8.82 2.34 -20.81
N ILE A 95 -8.28 2.75 -21.95
CA ILE A 95 -6.98 2.29 -22.43
C ILE A 95 -5.91 3.15 -21.76
N CYS A 96 -5.28 2.64 -20.70
CA CYS A 96 -4.08 3.23 -20.14
C CYS A 96 -2.93 3.05 -21.14
N ARG A 97 -2.36 4.12 -21.69
CA ARG A 97 -1.15 4.01 -22.52
C ARG A 97 0.08 3.94 -21.61
N ASN A 98 0.87 2.88 -21.73
CA ASN A 98 2.15 2.70 -21.02
C ASN A 98 2.06 2.63 -19.48
N GLU A 99 0.96 2.12 -18.92
CA GLU A 99 0.75 2.10 -17.46
C GLU A 99 0.91 3.48 -16.80
N ARG A 100 0.59 4.55 -17.55
CA ARG A 100 0.58 5.93 -17.09
C ARG A 100 -0.64 6.65 -17.68
N TYR A 101 -1.11 7.68 -16.99
CA TYR A 101 -2.11 8.65 -17.47
C TYR A 101 -1.36 9.89 -17.92
#